data_AF-A0A9E2KP76-F1
#
_entry.id   AF-A0A9E2KP76-F1
#
_cell.length_a   1.000
_cell.length_b   1.000
_cell.length_c   1.000
_cell.angle_alpha   90.00
_cell.angle_beta   90.00
_cell.angle_gamma   90.00
#
_symmetry.space_group_name_H-M   'P 1'
#
loop_
_entity.id
_entity.type
_entity.pdbx_description
1 polymer ?
#
loop_
_entity_poly.entity_id
_entity_poly.type
_entity_poly.pdbx_seq_one_letter_code
_entity_poly.pdbx_strand_id
1 'polypeptide(L)'
;MQKSKTELKQAKTAAKNVPAKASKAKATTDAPAVNTALNALLWLVAIVLVAGAIVGNWYYTQHVVIDESSFDRFIRVAIVIAVIVIGLGVTLFTNKGRSLLNFGRESYVELRKVVWPTRQEAMQTTFIVFVAVCVVSLFLYLCDVVFLQLVRYITL
;
A
#
# COMPACT_ATOMS: atom_id res chain seq x y z
N MET A 1 16.14 35.57 -51.77
CA MET A 1 14.81 35.04 -51.40
C MET A 1 14.68 33.50 -51.34
N GLN A 2 15.74 32.71 -51.61
CA GLN A 2 15.65 31.23 -51.66
C GLN A 2 15.94 30.53 -50.31
N LYS A 3 16.70 31.13 -49.38
CA LYS A 3 17.09 30.46 -48.11
C LYS A 3 15.94 30.24 -47.12
N SER A 4 14.96 31.14 -47.05
CA SER A 4 13.84 31.04 -46.09
C SER A 4 12.91 29.84 -46.36
N LYS A 5 12.73 29.45 -47.64
CA LYS A 5 11.84 28.34 -47.99
C LYS A 5 12.46 26.97 -47.72
N THR A 6 13.78 26.86 -47.73
CA THR A 6 14.51 25.61 -47.43
C THR A 6 14.52 25.32 -45.94
N GLU A 7 14.72 26.35 -45.11
CA GLU A 7 14.66 26.27 -43.64
C GLU A 7 13.24 25.90 -43.17
N LEU A 8 12.19 26.48 -43.78
CA LEU A 8 10.79 26.13 -43.50
C LEU A 8 10.43 24.68 -43.89
N LYS A 9 11.02 24.15 -44.97
CA LYS A 9 10.87 22.73 -45.34
C LYS A 9 11.61 21.80 -44.40
N GLN A 10 12.79 22.18 -43.91
CA GLN A 10 13.55 21.38 -42.95
C GLN A 10 12.91 21.41 -41.55
N ALA A 11 12.41 22.56 -41.09
CA ALA A 11 11.64 22.66 -39.84
C ALA A 11 10.34 21.83 -39.88
N LYS A 12 9.61 21.83 -41.00
CA LYS A 12 8.41 20.99 -41.16
C LYS A 12 8.73 19.49 -41.30
N THR A 13 9.90 19.14 -41.84
CA THR A 13 10.34 17.73 -41.95
C THR A 13 10.85 17.20 -40.61
N ALA A 14 11.50 18.04 -39.79
CA ALA A 14 11.88 17.70 -38.43
C ALA A 14 10.66 17.53 -37.52
N ALA A 15 9.67 18.43 -37.60
CA ALA A 15 8.43 18.33 -36.83
C ALA A 15 7.58 17.10 -37.19
N LYS A 16 7.66 16.61 -38.45
CA LYS A 16 6.94 15.41 -38.90
C LYS A 16 7.50 14.11 -38.30
N ASN A 17 8.76 14.12 -37.85
CA ASN A 17 9.49 12.94 -37.39
C ASN A 17 9.78 12.93 -35.88
N VAL A 18 9.28 13.92 -35.13
CA VAL A 18 9.25 13.84 -33.67
C VAL A 18 8.26 12.73 -33.30
N PRO A 19 8.70 11.66 -32.62
CA PRO A 19 7.84 10.52 -32.34
C PRO A 19 6.64 10.99 -31.51
N ALA A 20 5.45 10.88 -32.08
CA ALA A 20 4.16 10.89 -31.39
C ALA A 20 4.01 9.65 -30.48
N LYS A 21 5.04 9.37 -29.66
CA LYS A 21 5.22 8.18 -28.82
C LYS A 21 5.47 8.55 -27.35
N ALA A 22 5.04 9.75 -26.93
CA ALA A 22 4.98 10.16 -25.53
C ALA A 22 3.53 10.30 -24.99
N SER A 23 2.51 10.11 -25.83
CA SER A 23 1.09 10.16 -25.42
C SER A 23 0.40 8.78 -25.42
N LYS A 24 1.10 7.70 -25.79
CA LYS A 24 0.63 6.34 -25.48
C LYS A 24 1.14 5.93 -24.10
N ALA A 25 0.59 6.56 -23.06
CA ALA A 25 0.35 5.84 -21.82
C ALA A 25 -0.50 4.63 -22.22
N LYS A 26 0.17 3.48 -22.29
CA LYS A 26 -0.38 2.21 -22.73
C LYS A 26 -1.39 1.76 -21.67
N ALA A 27 -2.59 2.33 -21.71
CA ALA A 27 -3.79 1.73 -21.15
C ALA A 27 -4.14 0.51 -22.01
N THR A 28 -3.34 -0.55 -21.92
CA THR A 28 -3.71 -1.86 -22.46
C THR A 28 -4.33 -2.65 -21.33
N THR A 29 -5.62 -2.40 -21.16
CA THR A 29 -6.57 -3.35 -20.60
C THR A 29 -6.70 -4.51 -21.59
N ASP A 30 -5.68 -5.38 -21.65
CA ASP A 30 -5.71 -6.62 -22.43
C ASP A 30 -5.53 -7.84 -21.49
N ALA A 31 -6.18 -7.80 -20.32
CA ALA A 31 -6.49 -9.01 -19.58
C ALA A 31 -7.80 -9.58 -20.14
N PRO A 32 -8.00 -10.91 -20.20
CA PRO A 32 -9.30 -11.48 -20.53
C PRO A 32 -10.31 -10.93 -19.52
N ALA A 33 -11.12 -9.98 -19.98
CA ALA A 33 -12.07 -9.28 -19.15
C ALA A 33 -13.12 -10.30 -18.72
N VAL A 34 -13.19 -10.54 -17.40
CA VAL A 34 -14.37 -11.20 -16.83
C VAL A 34 -15.57 -10.35 -17.25
N ASN A 35 -16.61 -10.97 -17.79
CA ASN A 35 -17.78 -10.26 -18.29
C ASN A 35 -18.34 -9.30 -17.21
N THR A 36 -18.93 -8.18 -17.64
CA THR A 36 -19.40 -7.13 -16.73
C THR A 36 -20.37 -7.67 -15.67
N ALA A 37 -21.18 -8.66 -16.03
CA ALA A 37 -22.13 -9.33 -15.13
C ALA A 37 -21.46 -10.18 -14.04
N LEU A 38 -20.48 -11.06 -14.37
CA LEU A 38 -19.77 -11.84 -13.35
C LEU A 38 -18.86 -10.93 -12.52
N ASN A 39 -18.31 -9.87 -13.10
CA ASN A 39 -17.55 -8.88 -12.33
C ASN A 39 -18.44 -8.18 -11.29
N ALA A 40 -19.64 -7.75 -11.66
CA ALA A 40 -20.61 -7.21 -10.71
C ALA A 40 -21.04 -8.23 -9.65
N LEU A 41 -21.23 -9.50 -10.04
CA LEU A 41 -21.53 -10.59 -9.12
C LEU A 41 -20.39 -10.82 -8.11
N LEU A 42 -19.13 -10.82 -8.55
CA LEU A 42 -17.96 -10.97 -7.68
C LEU A 42 -17.86 -9.83 -6.66
N TRP A 43 -18.19 -8.60 -7.07
CA TRP A 43 -18.28 -7.46 -6.14
C TRP A 43 -19.40 -7.63 -5.12
N LEU A 44 -20.58 -8.09 -5.56
CA LEU A 44 -21.71 -8.37 -4.68
C LEU A 44 -21.33 -9.45 -3.66
N VAL A 45 -20.76 -10.57 -4.11
CA VAL A 45 -20.28 -11.66 -3.25
C VAL A 45 -19.26 -11.14 -2.24
N ALA A 46 -18.28 -10.32 -2.67
CA ALA A 46 -17.29 -9.75 -1.76
C ALA A 46 -17.93 -8.84 -0.69
N ILE A 47 -18.88 -7.98 -1.07
CA ILE A 47 -19.59 -7.09 -0.13
C ILE A 47 -20.42 -7.91 0.87
N VAL A 48 -21.12 -8.95 0.41
CA VAL A 48 -21.91 -9.83 1.27
C VAL A 48 -21.02 -10.60 2.24
N LEU A 49 -19.85 -11.07 1.79
CA LEU A 49 -18.89 -11.77 2.65
C LEU A 49 -18.37 -10.86 3.76
N VAL A 50 -18.03 -9.61 3.44
CA VAL A 50 -17.56 -8.61 4.41
C VAL A 50 -18.69 -8.19 5.36
N ALA A 51 -19.88 -7.92 4.83
CA ALA A 51 -21.04 -7.57 5.65
C ALA A 51 -21.42 -8.73 6.58
N GLY A 52 -21.38 -9.96 6.11
CA GLY A 52 -21.57 -11.17 6.90
C GLY A 52 -20.51 -11.32 8.00
N ALA A 53 -19.26 -10.96 7.74
CA ALA A 53 -18.20 -10.93 8.75
C ALA A 53 -18.51 -9.94 9.88
N ILE A 54 -18.95 -8.73 9.51
CA ILE A 54 -19.26 -7.65 10.45
C ILE A 54 -20.49 -8.00 11.29
N VAL A 55 -21.57 -8.43 10.63
CA VAL A 55 -22.82 -8.82 11.28
C VAL A 55 -22.63 -10.07 12.13
N GLY A 56 -21.87 -11.06 11.64
CA GLY A 56 -21.48 -12.24 12.42
C GLY A 56 -20.71 -11.82 13.67
N ASN A 57 -19.68 -10.98 13.52
CA ASN A 57 -18.90 -10.48 14.64
C ASN A 57 -19.75 -9.68 15.65
N TRP A 58 -20.72 -8.90 15.18
CA TRP A 58 -21.67 -8.18 16.03
C TRP A 58 -22.63 -9.14 16.76
N TYR A 59 -23.22 -10.11 16.06
CA TYR A 59 -24.11 -11.12 16.62
C TYR A 59 -23.41 -11.98 17.68
N TYR A 60 -22.18 -12.42 17.42
CA TYR A 60 -21.35 -13.13 18.41
C TYR A 60 -21.07 -12.28 19.65
N THR A 61 -20.87 -10.97 19.50
CA THR A 61 -20.66 -10.07 20.66
C THR A 61 -21.94 -9.90 21.50
N GLN A 62 -23.12 -9.97 20.87
CA GLN A 62 -24.40 -9.69 21.51
C GLN A 62 -25.01 -10.94 22.20
N HIS A 63 -24.82 -12.15 21.63
CA HIS A 63 -25.55 -13.36 22.05
C HIS A 63 -24.68 -14.48 22.62
N VAL A 64 -23.36 -14.42 22.49
CA VAL A 64 -22.46 -15.51 22.88
C VAL A 64 -21.60 -15.06 24.06
N VAL A 65 -22.12 -15.28 25.27
CA VAL A 65 -21.35 -15.26 26.53
C VAL A 65 -20.79 -16.67 26.71
N ILE A 66 -19.73 -17.02 25.96
CA ILE A 66 -18.96 -18.24 26.23
C ILE A 66 -17.82 -17.84 27.15
N ASP A 67 -17.65 -18.61 28.22
CA ASP A 67 -16.75 -18.42 29.35
C ASP A 67 -15.47 -17.62 29.05
N GLU A 68 -15.14 -16.72 29.97
CA GLU A 68 -13.93 -15.87 30.11
C GLU A 68 -12.63 -16.70 30.12
N SER A 69 -12.37 -17.39 29.01
CA SER A 69 -11.16 -18.12 28.75
C SER A 69 -10.46 -17.43 27.59
N SER A 70 -9.18 -17.10 27.78
CA SER A 70 -8.36 -16.39 26.80
C SER A 70 -8.36 -17.02 25.40
N PHE A 71 -8.73 -18.31 25.31
CA PHE A 71 -8.81 -19.09 24.07
C PHE A 71 -9.94 -18.63 23.12
N ASP A 72 -11.10 -18.20 23.64
CA ASP A 72 -12.26 -17.83 22.81
C ASP A 72 -12.03 -16.53 22.01
N ARG A 73 -11.29 -15.58 22.60
CA ARG A 73 -10.87 -14.35 21.90
C ARG A 73 -10.01 -14.67 20.67
N PHE A 74 -9.15 -15.68 20.73
CA PHE A 74 -8.32 -16.09 19.60
C PHE A 74 -9.16 -16.73 18.49
N ILE A 75 -10.15 -17.56 18.83
CA ILE A 75 -11.05 -18.19 17.84
C ILE A 75 -11.85 -17.13 17.08
N ARG A 76 -12.38 -16.12 17.79
CA ARG A 76 -13.09 -14.99 17.16
C ARG A 76 -12.21 -14.25 16.15
N VAL A 77 -11.00 -13.88 16.57
CA VAL A 77 -10.04 -13.17 15.71
C VAL A 77 -9.66 -14.05 14.51
N ALA A 78 -9.46 -15.35 14.72
CA ALA A 78 -9.14 -16.29 13.65
C ALA A 78 -10.26 -16.39 12.60
N ILE A 79 -11.53 -16.48 13.00
CA ILE A 79 -12.68 -16.54 12.09
C ILE A 79 -12.80 -15.25 11.28
N VAL A 80 -12.68 -14.09 11.92
CA VAL A 80 -12.72 -12.79 11.23
C VAL A 80 -11.58 -12.66 10.23
N ILE A 81 -10.36 -13.07 10.60
CA ILE A 81 -9.22 -13.09 9.69
C ILE A 81 -9.49 -14.03 8.51
N ALA A 82 -10.00 -15.25 8.75
CA ALA A 82 -10.29 -16.19 7.68
C ALA A 82 -11.30 -15.62 6.67
N VAL A 83 -12.36 -14.97 7.15
CA VAL A 83 -13.37 -14.33 6.31
C VAL A 83 -12.79 -13.17 5.49
N ILE A 84 -11.95 -12.33 6.10
CA ILE A 84 -11.25 -11.24 5.40
C ILE A 84 -10.34 -11.81 4.31
N VAL A 85 -9.58 -12.86 4.60
CA VAL A 85 -8.70 -13.51 3.62
C VAL A 85 -9.49 -14.07 2.45
N ILE A 86 -10.64 -14.71 2.70
CA ILE A 86 -11.52 -15.22 1.63
C ILE A 86 -12.09 -14.05 0.80
N GLY A 87 -12.57 -12.98 1.44
CA GLY A 87 -13.06 -11.78 0.75
C GLY A 87 -11.98 -11.12 -0.13
N LEU A 88 -10.75 -11.01 0.40
CA LEU A 88 -9.59 -10.55 -0.37
C LEU A 88 -9.30 -11.50 -1.54
N GLY A 89 -9.33 -12.81 -1.32
CA GLY A 89 -9.21 -13.81 -2.39
C GLY A 89 -10.22 -13.59 -3.52
N VAL A 90 -11.50 -13.42 -3.18
CA VAL A 90 -12.57 -13.15 -4.16
C VAL A 90 -12.32 -11.85 -4.94
N THR A 91 -11.90 -10.79 -4.27
CA THR A 91 -11.60 -9.50 -4.93
C THR A 91 -10.37 -9.55 -5.85
N LEU A 92 -9.42 -10.45 -5.61
CA LEU A 92 -8.28 -10.68 -6.51
C LEU A 92 -8.71 -11.34 -7.83
N PHE A 93 -9.78 -12.15 -7.84
CA PHE A 93 -10.29 -12.78 -9.06
C PHE A 93 -11.07 -11.81 -9.97
N THR A 94 -11.54 -10.68 -9.42
CA THR A 94 -12.23 -9.58 -10.12
C THR A 94 -11.35 -8.91 -11.18
N ASN A 95 -11.96 -8.24 -12.16
CA ASN A 95 -11.24 -7.57 -13.25
C ASN A 95 -10.25 -6.50 -12.74
N LYS A 96 -10.61 -5.78 -11.66
CA LYS A 96 -9.70 -4.85 -10.97
C LYS A 96 -8.56 -5.59 -10.26
N GLY A 97 -8.81 -6.74 -9.64
CA GLY A 97 -7.80 -7.57 -8.97
C GLY A 97 -6.72 -8.06 -9.92
N ARG A 98 -7.09 -8.55 -11.12
CA ARG A 98 -6.13 -8.95 -12.16
C ARG A 98 -5.28 -7.78 -12.66
N SER A 99 -5.89 -6.61 -12.82
CA SER A 99 -5.15 -5.39 -13.18
C SER A 99 -4.11 -5.04 -12.10
N LEU A 100 -4.47 -5.13 -10.82
CA LEU A 100 -3.55 -4.90 -9.70
C LEU A 100 -2.39 -5.90 -9.68
N LEU A 101 -2.65 -7.18 -9.99
CA LEU A 101 -1.59 -8.19 -10.10
C LEU A 101 -0.62 -7.90 -11.24
N ASN A 102 -1.13 -7.43 -12.39
CA ASN A 102 -0.29 -7.01 -13.50
C ASN A 102 0.51 -5.74 -13.15
N PHE A 103 -0.11 -4.75 -12.50
CA PHE A 103 0.60 -3.59 -11.94
C PHE A 103 1.72 -4.02 -10.99
N GLY A 104 1.48 -4.99 -10.09
CA GLY A 104 2.51 -5.50 -9.18
C GLY A 104 3.71 -6.13 -9.91
N ARG A 105 3.47 -6.83 -11.03
CA ARG A 105 4.54 -7.36 -11.89
C ARG A 105 5.34 -6.25 -12.56
N GLU A 106 4.66 -5.22 -13.05
CA GLU A 106 5.31 -4.04 -13.65
C GLU A 106 6.12 -3.26 -12.62
N SER A 107 5.57 -3.05 -11.41
CA SER A 107 6.27 -2.43 -10.28
C SER A 107 7.52 -3.21 -9.88
N TYR A 108 7.48 -4.54 -9.86
CA TYR A 108 8.68 -5.35 -9.56
C TYR A 108 9.80 -5.17 -10.60
N VAL A 109 9.42 -5.04 -11.87
CA VAL A 109 10.35 -4.76 -12.99
C VAL A 109 10.99 -3.37 -12.90
N GLU A 110 10.35 -2.44 -12.21
CA GLU A 110 10.89 -1.11 -11.91
C GLU A 110 11.71 -1.08 -10.61
N LEU A 111 11.28 -1.83 -9.59
CA LEU A 111 12.02 -1.97 -8.33
C LEU A 111 13.42 -2.57 -8.55
N ARG A 112 13.59 -3.49 -9.52
CA ARG A 112 14.92 -4.00 -9.88
C ARG A 112 15.83 -2.95 -10.56
N LYS A 113 15.28 -1.81 -11.01
CA LYS A 113 16.07 -0.69 -11.53
C LYS A 113 16.55 0.23 -10.41
N VAL A 114 16.02 0.07 -9.20
CA VAL A 114 16.52 0.75 -8.02
C VAL A 114 17.85 0.10 -7.68
N VAL A 115 18.92 0.80 -8.01
CA VAL A 115 20.26 0.48 -7.51
C VAL A 115 20.22 0.74 -6.02
N TRP A 116 20.04 -0.33 -5.24
CA TRP A 116 20.08 -0.20 -3.79
C TRP A 116 21.48 0.25 -3.39
N PRO A 117 21.57 1.29 -2.53
CA PRO A 117 22.84 1.80 -2.05
C PRO A 117 23.63 0.65 -1.42
N THR A 118 24.96 0.74 -1.50
CA THR A 118 25.84 -0.30 -0.96
C THR A 118 25.58 -0.44 0.55
N ARG A 119 25.75 -1.66 1.10
CA ARG A 119 25.48 -1.93 2.53
C ARG A 119 26.26 -0.98 3.47
N GLN A 120 27.41 -0.49 3.02
CA GLN A 120 28.26 0.39 3.79
C GLN A 120 27.66 1.82 3.92
N GLU A 121 27.11 2.37 2.83
CA GLU A 121 26.44 3.67 2.84
C GLU A 121 25.13 3.65 3.64
N ALA A 122 24.37 2.55 3.51
CA ALA A 122 23.14 2.35 4.28
C ALA A 122 23.42 2.29 5.78
N MET A 123 24.43 1.51 6.20
CA MET A 123 24.81 1.39 7.61
C MET A 123 25.36 2.69 8.18
N GLN A 124 26.12 3.47 7.39
CA GLN A 124 26.61 4.77 7.84
C GLN A 124 25.46 5.73 8.18
N THR A 125 24.44 5.78 7.32
CA THR A 125 23.27 6.64 7.54
C THR A 125 22.45 6.15 8.74
N THR A 126 22.21 4.84 8.86
CA THR A 126 21.52 4.27 10.03
C THR A 126 22.28 4.51 11.33
N PHE A 127 23.62 4.43 11.32
CA PHE A 127 24.42 4.69 12.50
C PHE A 127 24.34 6.15 12.95
N ILE A 128 24.36 7.10 12.01
CA ILE A 128 24.16 8.52 12.31
C ILE A 128 22.80 8.74 12.98
N VAL A 129 21.72 8.18 12.40
CA VAL A 129 20.37 8.28 12.97
C VAL A 129 20.28 7.59 14.32
N PHE A 130 20.90 6.42 14.49
CA PHE A 130 20.92 5.67 15.75
C PHE A 130 21.56 6.48 16.87
N VAL A 131 22.72 7.08 16.61
CA VAL A 131 23.39 7.96 17.59
C VAL A 131 22.50 9.17 17.92
N ALA A 132 21.89 9.81 16.93
CA ALA A 132 20.99 10.94 17.16
C ALA A 132 19.78 10.55 18.04
N VAL A 133 19.15 9.40 17.78
CA VAL A 133 18.04 8.89 18.59
C VAL A 133 18.49 8.56 20.01
N CYS A 134 19.66 7.94 20.20
CA CYS A 134 20.20 7.66 21.54
C CYS A 134 20.41 8.94 22.35
N VAL A 135 20.93 10.00 21.74
CA VAL A 135 21.13 11.30 22.40
C VAL A 135 19.78 11.91 22.81
N VAL A 136 18.81 11.94 21.90
CA VAL A 136 17.47 12.48 22.19
C VAL A 136 16.75 11.65 23.24
N SER A 137 16.80 10.31 23.17
CA SER A 137 16.17 9.45 24.17
C SER A 137 16.77 9.62 25.55
N LEU A 138 18.10 9.79 25.64
CA LEU A 138 18.78 10.02 26.91
C LEU A 138 18.46 11.39 27.49
N PHE A 139 18.41 12.42 26.65
CA PHE A 139 18.02 13.77 27.05
C PHE A 139 16.58 13.79 27.58
N LEU A 140 15.63 13.21 26.84
CA LEU A 140 14.24 13.12 27.28
C LEU A 140 14.15 12.35 28.60
N TYR A 141 14.74 11.16 28.69
CA TYR A 141 14.76 10.39 29.95
C TYR A 141 15.27 11.21 31.14
N LEU A 142 16.35 11.97 30.97
CA LEU A 142 16.88 12.80 32.04
C LEU A 142 15.91 13.93 32.42
N CYS A 143 15.31 14.60 31.43
CA CYS A 143 14.28 15.60 31.67
C CYS A 143 13.08 14.99 32.40
N ASP A 144 12.55 13.87 31.93
CA ASP A 144 11.42 13.15 32.55
C ASP A 144 11.72 12.82 34.02
N VAL A 145 12.92 12.29 34.33
CA VAL A 145 13.32 12.01 35.72
C VAL A 145 13.34 13.29 36.58
N VAL A 146 13.88 14.39 36.05
CA VAL A 146 13.91 15.69 36.75
C VAL A 146 12.49 16.24 36.97
N PHE A 147 11.63 16.18 35.95
CA PHE A 147 10.24 16.61 36.05
C PHE A 147 9.48 15.78 37.09
N LEU A 148 9.62 14.45 37.08
CA LEU A 148 8.99 13.59 38.08
C LEU A 148 9.48 13.88 39.50
N GLN A 149 10.78 14.15 39.68
CA GLN A 149 11.33 14.54 40.98
C GLN A 149 10.78 15.89 41.46
N LEU A 150 10.63 16.86 40.56
CA LEU A 150 10.11 18.19 40.87
C LEU A 150 8.61 18.14 41.22
N VAL A 151 7.81 17.43 40.43
CA VAL A 151 6.38 17.21 40.73
C VAL A 151 6.19 16.49 42.05
N ARG A 152 7.01 15.46 42.32
CA ARG A 152 7.01 14.77 43.61
C ARG A 152 7.32 15.73 44.76
N TYR A 153 8.32 16.61 44.61
CA TYR A 153 8.67 17.60 45.65
C TYR A 153 7.57 18.65 45.89
N ILE A 154 6.75 18.98 44.89
CA ILE A 154 5.63 19.91 45.05
C ILE A 154 4.39 19.23 45.66
N THR A 155 4.18 17.95 45.35
CA THR A 155 2.95 17.23 45.74
C THR A 155 3.05 16.60 47.13
N LEU A 156 4.26 16.24 47.57
CA LEU A 156 4.58 15.72 48.91
C LEU A 156 5.21 16.81 49.78
#